data_AF-H4F6W1-F1
#
_entry.id   AF-H4F6W1-F1
#
_cell.length_a   1.000
_cell.length_b   1.000
_cell.length_c   1.000
_cell.angle_alpha   90.00
_cell.angle_beta   90.00
_cell.angle_gamma   90.00
#
_symmetry.space_group_name_H-M   'P 1'
#
loop_
_entity.id
_entity.type
_entity.pdbx_description
1 polymer ?
#
loop_
_entity_poly.entity_id
_entity_poly.type
_entity_poly.pdbx_seq_one_letter_code
_entity_poly.pdbx_strand_id
1 'polypeptide(L)'
;MSTKNDNRATATATIILLLIVPMQAQAMDMESLQLANALGNVLASEEPCGLRYDQAGIAEFVANKVSAEDMGFASSLNIQTMGAKVMINEMSESQKTAHCAQTIRVAKTYGFIK
;
A
#
# COMPACT_ATOMS: atom_id res chain seq x y z
N MET A 1 77.19 17.60 19.66
CA MET A 1 77.07 16.13 19.52
C MET A 1 75.60 15.79 19.72
N SER A 2 74.81 15.74 18.65
CA SER A 2 73.35 15.57 18.71
C SER A 2 73.00 14.26 18.04
N THR A 3 72.34 13.39 18.80
CA THR A 3 72.01 12.01 18.44
C THR A 3 70.81 11.93 17.51
N LYS A 4 71.01 11.09 16.50
CA LYS A 4 70.17 10.71 15.37
C LYS A 4 69.06 9.73 15.78
N ASN A 5 67.83 9.96 15.29
CA ASN A 5 66.84 8.99 14.76
C ASN A 5 66.36 7.85 15.71
N ASP A 6 65.15 7.31 15.70
CA ASP A 6 64.16 7.00 14.68
C ASP A 6 62.85 6.70 15.43
N ASN A 7 61.70 7.25 15.03
CA ASN A 7 60.40 6.71 15.45
C ASN A 7 59.53 6.52 14.20
N ARG A 8 59.54 5.28 13.70
CA ARG A 8 58.71 4.78 12.60
C ARG A 8 57.25 4.85 13.03
N ALA A 9 56.50 5.80 12.48
CA ALA A 9 55.05 5.79 12.51
C ALA A 9 54.55 4.65 11.60
N THR A 10 54.17 3.52 12.19
CA THR A 10 53.35 2.52 11.52
C THR A 10 51.92 3.03 11.47
N ALA A 11 51.56 3.64 10.35
CA ALA A 11 50.18 3.99 10.03
C ALA A 11 49.39 2.71 9.74
N THR A 12 48.74 2.15 10.76
CA THR A 12 47.69 1.14 10.56
C THR A 12 46.44 1.87 10.08
N ALA A 13 46.24 1.90 8.76
CA ALA A 13 45.01 2.39 8.16
C ALA A 13 43.88 1.39 8.43
N THR A 14 43.12 1.62 9.49
CA THR A 14 41.91 0.84 9.81
C THR A 14 40.81 1.24 8.83
N ILE A 15 40.59 0.43 7.79
CA ILE A 15 39.44 0.56 6.87
C ILE A 15 38.19 0.15 7.66
N ILE A 16 37.43 1.13 8.16
CA ILE A 16 36.09 0.91 8.68
C ILE A 16 35.16 0.75 7.47
N LEU A 17 34.90 -0.50 7.08
CA LEU A 17 33.87 -0.84 6.09
C LEU A 17 32.50 -0.60 6.72
N LEU A 18 31.91 0.58 6.47
CA LEU A 18 30.54 0.92 6.86
C LEU A 18 29.58 -0.03 6.10
N LEU A 19 29.04 -1.03 6.79
CA LEU A 19 28.00 -1.91 6.27
C LEU A 19 26.73 -1.09 6.09
N ILE A 20 26.47 -0.62 4.87
CA ILE A 20 25.20 -0.02 4.49
C ILE A 20 24.18 -1.17 4.47
N VAL A 21 23.47 -1.38 5.57
CA VAL A 21 22.39 -2.36 5.62
C VAL A 21 21.22 -1.78 4.80
N PRO A 22 20.73 -2.45 3.75
CA PRO A 22 19.59 -1.96 2.99
C PRO A 22 18.33 -2.06 3.87
N MET A 23 17.81 -0.91 4.28
CA MET A 23 16.53 -0.79 4.99
C MET A 23 15.39 -0.93 3.97
N GLN A 24 15.11 -2.16 3.52
CA GLN A 24 14.16 -2.42 2.42
C GLN A 24 12.83 -3.05 2.87
N ALA A 25 12.61 -3.27 4.17
CA ALA A 25 11.45 -4.02 4.65
C ALA A 25 10.14 -3.20 4.86
N GLN A 26 10.17 -1.87 4.81
CA GLN A 26 9.01 -1.04 5.22
C GLN A 26 8.19 -0.46 4.05
N ALA A 27 8.65 -0.61 2.80
CA ALA A 27 7.98 0.01 1.65
C ALA A 27 6.81 -0.85 1.11
N MET A 28 6.97 -2.17 1.06
CA MET A 28 5.94 -3.08 0.51
C MET A 28 4.63 -3.04 1.30
N ASP A 29 4.74 -2.91 2.63
CA ASP A 29 3.59 -2.91 3.52
C ASP A 29 2.70 -1.67 3.30
N MET A 30 3.31 -0.52 3.01
CA MET A 30 2.58 0.73 2.77
C MET A 30 1.79 0.73 1.46
N GLU A 31 2.35 0.17 0.38
CA GLU A 31 1.64 0.08 -0.90
C GLU A 31 0.45 -0.88 -0.80
N SER A 32 0.64 -2.03 -0.16
CA SER A 32 -0.44 -2.99 0.10
C SER A 32 -1.57 -2.36 0.92
N LEU A 33 -1.24 -1.65 2.00
CA LEU A 33 -2.23 -0.96 2.82
C LEU A 33 -2.98 0.13 2.05
N GLN A 34 -2.30 0.89 1.20
CA GLN A 34 -2.94 1.90 0.34
C GLN A 34 -3.89 1.25 -0.66
N LEU A 35 -3.48 0.14 -1.28
CA LEU A 35 -4.32 -0.62 -2.20
C LEU A 35 -5.55 -1.19 -1.48
N ALA A 36 -5.37 -1.77 -0.29
CA ALA A 36 -6.45 -2.29 0.53
C ALA A 36 -7.43 -1.17 0.95
N ASN A 37 -6.92 0.03 1.27
CA ASN A 37 -7.75 1.19 1.58
C ASN A 37 -8.57 1.65 0.37
N ALA A 38 -7.93 1.80 -0.78
CA ALA A 38 -8.58 2.25 -2.01
C ALA A 38 -9.62 1.23 -2.48
N LEU A 39 -9.27 -0.06 -2.54
CA LEU A 39 -10.19 -1.12 -2.92
C LEU A 39 -11.32 -1.27 -1.90
N GLY A 40 -11.02 -1.19 -0.60
CA GLY A 40 -12.02 -1.26 0.46
C GLY A 40 -13.09 -0.16 0.35
N ASN A 41 -12.69 1.07 0.00
CA ASN A 41 -13.64 2.16 -0.28
C ASN A 41 -14.55 1.85 -1.48
N VAL A 42 -14.00 1.28 -2.56
CA VAL A 42 -14.79 0.89 -3.73
C VAL A 42 -15.76 -0.24 -3.37
N LEU A 43 -15.29 -1.30 -2.71
CA LEU A 43 -16.14 -2.43 -2.32
C LEU A 43 -17.25 -2.02 -1.35
N ALA A 44 -16.93 -1.20 -0.35
CA ALA A 44 -17.92 -0.69 0.61
C ALA A 44 -19.03 0.15 -0.03
N SER A 45 -18.80 0.66 -1.23
CA SER A 45 -19.76 1.46 -1.98
C SER A 45 -20.85 0.64 -2.67
N GLU A 46 -20.75 -0.70 -2.69
CA GLU A 46 -21.67 -1.54 -3.48
C GLU A 46 -23.14 -1.25 -3.14
N GLU A 47 -23.51 -1.43 -1.88
CA GLU A 47 -24.87 -1.21 -1.41
C GLU A 47 -25.27 0.28 -1.37
N PRO A 48 -24.48 1.20 -0.77
CA PRO A 48 -24.86 2.62 -0.69
C PRO A 48 -24.98 3.32 -2.05
N CYS A 49 -24.30 2.82 -3.09
CA CYS A 49 -24.35 3.37 -4.44
C CYS A 49 -25.22 2.55 -5.40
N GLY A 50 -25.88 1.49 -4.93
CA GLY A 50 -26.76 0.65 -5.75
C GLY A 50 -26.03 -0.10 -6.88
N LEU A 51 -24.76 -0.44 -6.66
CA LEU A 51 -23.92 -1.16 -7.61
C LEU A 51 -24.08 -2.66 -7.44
N ARG A 52 -23.70 -3.41 -8.48
CA ARG A 52 -23.57 -4.86 -8.44
C ARG A 52 -22.26 -5.24 -9.07
N TYR A 53 -21.30 -5.66 -8.27
CA TYR A 53 -19.96 -5.93 -8.78
C TYR A 53 -19.83 -7.29 -9.46
N ASP A 54 -19.11 -7.31 -10.59
CA ASP A 54 -18.62 -8.49 -11.28
C ASP A 54 -17.48 -9.09 -10.47
N GLN A 55 -17.76 -10.24 -9.86
CA GLN A 55 -16.82 -10.95 -9.00
C GLN A 55 -15.58 -11.41 -9.76
N ALA A 56 -15.71 -11.70 -11.06
CA ALA A 56 -14.55 -12.07 -11.88
C ALA A 56 -13.61 -10.88 -12.09
N GLY A 57 -14.16 -9.67 -12.29
CA GLY A 57 -13.36 -8.45 -12.41
C GLY A 57 -12.60 -8.11 -11.13
N ILE A 58 -13.23 -8.29 -9.96
CA ILE A 58 -12.55 -8.12 -8.66
C ILE A 58 -11.41 -9.15 -8.50
N ALA A 59 -11.68 -10.43 -8.79
CA ALA A 59 -10.69 -11.49 -8.68
C ALA A 59 -9.48 -11.24 -9.61
N GLU A 60 -9.74 -10.83 -10.85
CA GLU A 60 -8.70 -10.46 -11.81
C GLU A 60 -7.86 -9.26 -11.33
N PHE A 61 -8.51 -8.23 -10.79
CA PHE A 61 -7.79 -7.08 -10.23
C PHE A 61 -6.86 -7.48 -9.09
N VAL A 62 -7.34 -8.29 -8.14
CA VAL A 62 -6.52 -8.77 -7.01
C VAL A 62 -5.34 -9.59 -7.52
N ALA A 63 -5.58 -10.53 -8.44
CA ALA A 63 -4.52 -11.35 -9.04
C ALA A 63 -3.45 -10.51 -9.76
N ASN A 64 -3.84 -9.38 -10.36
CA ASN A 64 -2.94 -8.49 -11.10
C ASN A 64 -2.25 -7.42 -10.25
N LYS A 65 -2.78 -7.09 -9.06
CA LYS A 65 -2.33 -5.95 -8.24
C LYS A 65 -1.78 -6.32 -6.88
N VAL A 66 -2.03 -7.54 -6.40
CA VAL A 66 -1.60 -8.01 -5.08
C VAL A 66 -0.58 -9.13 -5.27
N SER A 67 0.56 -9.03 -4.59
CA SER A 67 1.54 -10.11 -4.58
C SER A 67 0.92 -11.37 -3.97
N ALA A 68 1.18 -12.54 -4.56
CA ALA A 68 0.74 -13.82 -3.98
C ALA A 68 1.39 -14.12 -2.61
N GLU A 69 2.48 -13.43 -2.27
CA GLU A 69 3.17 -13.54 -0.99
C GLU A 69 2.61 -12.58 0.07
N ASP A 70 1.71 -11.67 -0.31
CA ASP A 70 1.08 -10.73 0.61
C ASP A 70 -0.02 -11.41 1.42
N MET A 71 0.39 -11.96 2.56
CA MET A 71 -0.51 -12.60 3.51
C MET A 71 -1.36 -11.61 4.31
N GLY A 72 -1.02 -10.31 4.29
CA GLY A 72 -1.69 -9.27 5.09
C GLY A 72 -2.87 -8.62 4.38
N PHE A 73 -2.83 -8.57 3.04
CA PHE A 73 -3.77 -7.83 2.22
C PHE A 73 -5.25 -8.14 2.52
N ALA A 74 -5.62 -9.42 2.63
CA ALA A 74 -7.01 -9.82 2.84
C ALA A 74 -7.58 -9.32 4.18
N SER A 75 -6.78 -9.38 5.25
CA SER A 75 -7.16 -8.88 6.57
C SER A 75 -7.32 -7.36 6.54
N SER A 76 -6.35 -6.66 5.96
CA SER A 76 -6.38 -5.21 5.78
C SER A 76 -7.60 -4.79 4.95
N LEU A 77 -7.85 -5.42 3.81
CA LEU A 77 -8.99 -5.11 2.95
C LEU A 77 -10.32 -5.27 3.69
N ASN A 78 -10.48 -6.33 4.50
CA ASN A 78 -11.68 -6.54 5.29
C ASN A 78 -11.92 -5.40 6.30
N ILE A 79 -10.88 -5.02 7.05
CA ILE A 79 -10.95 -3.90 8.01
C ILE A 79 -11.30 -2.59 7.28
N GLN A 80 -10.62 -2.30 6.17
CA GLN A 80 -10.85 -1.09 5.39
C GLN A 80 -12.27 -1.04 4.80
N THR A 81 -12.79 -2.16 4.31
CA THR A 81 -14.15 -2.26 3.76
C THR A 81 -15.20 -2.02 4.83
N MET A 82 -15.05 -2.64 6.01
CA MET A 82 -15.96 -2.43 7.14
C MET A 82 -15.97 -0.96 7.61
N GLY A 83 -14.78 -0.37 7.78
CA GLY A 83 -14.65 1.03 8.19
C GLY A 83 -15.24 1.99 7.16
N ALA A 84 -14.95 1.78 5.87
CA ALA A 84 -15.50 2.59 4.79
C ALA A 84 -17.03 2.49 4.71
N LYS A 85 -17.62 1.31 4.96
CA LYS A 85 -19.08 1.14 4.96
C LYS A 85 -19.76 2.03 6.00
N VAL A 86 -19.19 2.15 7.21
CA VAL A 86 -19.69 3.06 8.25
C VAL A 86 -19.60 4.51 7.77
N MET A 87 -18.43 4.94 7.29
CA MET A 87 -18.22 6.32 6.85
C MET A 87 -19.12 6.73 5.67
N ILE A 88 -19.31 5.85 4.69
CA ILE A 88 -20.16 6.12 3.52
C ILE A 88 -21.64 6.24 3.92
N ASN A 89 -22.08 5.45 4.90
CA ASN A 89 -23.45 5.52 5.39
C ASN A 89 -23.77 6.85 6.08
N GLU A 90 -22.77 7.47 6.72
CA GLU A 90 -22.88 8.76 7.41
C GLU A 90 -22.73 9.98 6.48
N MET A 91 -22.40 9.77 5.20
CA MET A 91 -22.27 10.87 4.23
C MET A 91 -23.61 11.58 3.99
N SER A 92 -23.54 12.92 3.85
CA SER A 92 -24.64 13.70 3.28
C SER A 92 -24.95 13.27 1.84
N GLU A 93 -26.12 13.65 1.33
CA GLU A 93 -26.53 13.31 -0.04
C GLU A 93 -25.54 13.80 -1.10
N SER A 94 -25.03 15.04 -0.97
CA SER A 94 -24.05 15.60 -1.90
C SER A 94 -22.71 14.84 -1.87
N GLN A 95 -22.24 14.47 -0.68
CA GLN A 95 -21.01 13.67 -0.53
C GLN A 95 -21.21 12.28 -1.15
N LYS A 96 -22.33 11.63 -0.86
CA LYS A 96 -22.66 10.30 -1.40
C LYS A 96 -22.78 10.35 -2.92
N THR A 97 -23.38 11.39 -3.48
CA THR A 97 -23.47 11.61 -4.94
C THR A 97 -22.09 11.69 -5.59
N ALA A 98 -21.19 12.53 -5.06
CA ALA A 98 -19.84 12.68 -5.59
C ALA A 98 -19.02 11.38 -5.45
N HIS A 99 -19.11 10.74 -4.28
CA HIS A 99 -18.47 9.47 -3.98
C HIS A 99 -18.92 8.38 -4.96
N CYS A 100 -20.23 8.15 -5.08
CA CYS A 100 -20.78 7.14 -5.97
C CYS A 100 -20.46 7.41 -7.44
N ALA A 101 -20.51 8.67 -7.90
CA ALA A 101 -20.11 9.02 -9.26
C ALA A 101 -18.66 8.63 -9.57
N GLN A 102 -17.74 8.88 -8.63
CA GLN A 102 -16.34 8.50 -8.81
C GLN A 102 -16.13 6.99 -8.69
N THR A 103 -16.76 6.32 -7.74
CA THR A 103 -16.73 4.87 -7.60
C THR A 103 -17.20 4.17 -8.87
N ILE A 104 -18.29 4.64 -9.49
CA ILE A 104 -18.78 4.08 -10.76
C ILE A 104 -17.71 4.17 -11.86
N ARG A 105 -17.01 5.31 -11.97
CA ARG A 105 -15.95 5.48 -12.98
C ARG A 105 -14.79 4.53 -12.73
N VAL A 106 -14.37 4.37 -11.48
CA VAL A 106 -13.32 3.42 -11.07
C VAL A 106 -13.75 1.98 -11.35
N ALA A 107 -14.95 1.60 -10.93
CA ALA A 107 -15.51 0.27 -11.12
C ALA A 107 -15.60 -0.10 -12.61
N LYS A 108 -15.99 0.83 -13.48
CA LYS A 108 -15.95 0.62 -14.94
C LYS A 108 -14.53 0.45 -15.47
N THR A 109 -13.59 1.26 -14.99
CA THR A 109 -12.19 1.23 -15.44
C THR A 109 -11.54 -0.13 -15.15
N TYR A 110 -11.85 -0.72 -14.00
CA TYR A 110 -11.29 -2.01 -13.58
C TYR A 110 -12.21 -3.22 -13.88
N GLY A 111 -13.30 -3.01 -14.63
CA GLY A 111 -14.20 -4.10 -15.02
C GLY A 111 -15.01 -4.70 -13.86
N PHE A 112 -15.15 -3.99 -12.74
CA PHE A 112 -16.01 -4.41 -11.63
C PHE A 112 -17.49 -4.22 -11.96
N ILE A 113 -17.83 -3.41 -12.95
CA ILE A 113 -19.19 -3.30 -13.50
C ILE A 113 -19.11 -3.16 -15.02
N LYS A 114 -20.13 -3.64 -15.73
CA LYS A 114 -20.27 -3.56 -17.19
C LYS A 114 -21.24 -2.44 -17.58
#